data_AF-A0A2X2C220-F1
#
_entry.id   AF-A0A2X2C220-F1
#
_cell.length_a   1.000
_cell.length_b   1.000
_cell.length_c   1.000
_cell.angle_alpha   90.00
_cell.angle_beta   90.00
_cell.angle_gamma   90.00
#
_symmetry.space_group_name_H-M   'P 1'
#
loop_
_entity.id
_entity.type
_entity.pdbx_description
1 polymer ?
#
loop_
_entity_poly.entity_id
_entity_poly.type
_entity_poly.pdbx_seq_one_letter_code
_entity_poly.pdbx_strand_id
1 'polypeptide(L)'
;MSIYLLRKNLLSSVSRVVVDVYGSLSLTGKGHATDIAIIMGLAGNLPDTVDIDAIAPFIKQVENTGRLMLANGAQEVDFPAVGGMNFHKSNLPLHENGMTISAYNGEQLLLKKTYYSIGGGFIVDEEHFGQPEENKVEVPYPYQYAADLRRHCKETGLSLSALVMQNELALRSKEEISAHFAAVWEVMKSGIERGVNTEGLLPGPLRVPRRASALRRMLVTEDKTTTDPMTVVDWINMFALAVKRRECSRWTCCNSTH
;
A
#
# COMPACT_ATOMS: atom_id res chain seq x y z
N MET A 1 11.79 -9.18 -5.04
CA MET A 1 12.63 -9.52 -6.22
C MET A 1 13.91 -8.69 -6.33
N SER A 2 13.86 -7.35 -6.36
CA SER A 2 15.05 -6.49 -6.54
C SER A 2 16.13 -6.72 -5.47
N ILE A 3 15.74 -6.87 -4.21
CA ILE A 3 16.65 -7.22 -3.09
C ILE A 3 17.25 -8.63 -3.24
N TYR A 4 16.48 -9.58 -3.78
CA TYR A 4 16.93 -10.96 -3.98
C TYR A 4 17.93 -11.07 -5.14
N LEU A 5 17.71 -10.32 -6.22
CA LEU A 5 18.64 -10.19 -7.34
C LEU A 5 19.92 -9.44 -6.95
N LEU A 6 19.81 -8.42 -6.09
CA LEU A 6 20.96 -7.73 -5.47
C LEU A 6 21.79 -8.72 -4.64
N ARG A 7 21.14 -9.50 -3.76
CA ARG A 7 21.80 -10.51 -2.93
C ARG A 7 22.49 -11.62 -3.73
N LYS A 8 21.99 -11.95 -4.92
CA LYS A 8 22.55 -12.99 -5.79
C LYS A 8 23.56 -12.46 -6.81
N ASN A 9 23.86 -11.15 -6.84
CA ASN A 9 24.70 -10.50 -7.87
C ASN A 9 24.23 -10.76 -9.32
N LEU A 10 22.97 -11.16 -9.50
CA LEU A 10 22.42 -11.50 -10.81
C LEU A 10 21.79 -10.30 -11.50
N LEU A 11 21.68 -9.17 -10.79
CA LEU A 11 21.06 -7.96 -11.31
C LEU A 11 21.66 -7.62 -12.66
N SER A 12 22.98 -7.38 -12.74
CA SER A 12 23.70 -6.95 -13.96
C SER A 12 23.53 -7.86 -15.18
N SER A 13 23.04 -9.08 -14.99
CA SER A 13 22.79 -10.04 -16.06
C SER A 13 21.34 -10.07 -16.54
N VAL A 14 20.42 -9.40 -15.87
CA VAL A 14 19.01 -9.33 -16.29
C VAL A 14 18.87 -8.40 -17.49
N SER A 15 18.43 -8.94 -18.62
CA SER A 15 18.11 -8.13 -19.80
C SER A 15 16.63 -7.81 -19.88
N ARG A 16 15.75 -8.68 -19.36
CA ARG A 16 14.29 -8.55 -19.49
C ARG A 16 13.57 -9.00 -18.22
N VAL A 17 12.49 -8.30 -17.88
CA VAL A 17 11.56 -8.70 -16.80
C VAL A 17 10.16 -8.89 -17.38
N VAL A 18 9.48 -9.93 -16.91
CA VAL A 18 8.09 -10.22 -17.24
C VAL A 18 7.31 -10.43 -15.95
N VAL A 19 6.14 -9.79 -15.87
CA VAL A 19 5.21 -9.93 -14.76
C VAL A 19 3.93 -10.60 -15.27
N ASP A 20 3.54 -11.70 -14.64
CA ASP A 20 2.28 -12.39 -14.88
C ASP A 20 1.37 -12.23 -13.66
N VAL A 21 0.23 -11.57 -13.84
CA VAL A 21 -0.76 -11.32 -12.77
C VAL A 21 -1.97 -12.22 -12.98
N TYR A 22 -2.42 -12.91 -11.93
CA TYR A 22 -3.44 -13.95 -11.97
C TYR A 22 -4.70 -13.59 -11.16
N GLY A 23 -5.83 -14.17 -11.56
CA GLY A 23 -7.13 -14.17 -10.87
C GLY A 23 -7.73 -12.80 -10.59
N SER A 24 -8.27 -12.57 -9.39
CA SER A 24 -9.04 -11.35 -9.06
C SER A 24 -8.19 -10.07 -9.11
N LEU A 25 -6.88 -10.19 -8.91
CA LEU A 25 -5.90 -9.11 -9.08
C LEU A 25 -5.75 -8.68 -10.55
N SER A 26 -5.98 -9.59 -11.50
CA SER A 26 -5.96 -9.29 -12.94
C SER A 26 -7.21 -8.55 -13.41
N LEU A 27 -8.37 -8.87 -12.82
CA LEU A 27 -9.67 -8.29 -13.16
C LEU A 27 -9.76 -6.81 -12.75
N THR A 28 -9.10 -6.49 -11.65
CA THR A 28 -8.95 -5.12 -11.14
C THR A 28 -7.65 -4.48 -11.59
N GLY A 29 -6.87 -5.10 -12.48
CA GLY A 29 -5.49 -4.67 -12.75
C GLY A 29 -5.33 -3.64 -13.86
N LYS A 30 -6.15 -3.70 -14.92
CA LYS A 30 -5.93 -2.89 -16.13
C LYS A 30 -6.46 -1.46 -15.93
N GLY A 31 -5.56 -0.49 -15.68
CA GLY A 31 -5.92 0.92 -15.45
C GLY A 31 -6.49 1.21 -14.05
N HIS A 32 -6.28 0.29 -13.11
CA HIS A 32 -6.84 0.32 -11.76
C HIS A 32 -5.73 0.12 -10.72
N ALA A 33 -4.65 0.87 -10.90
CA ALA A 33 -3.60 1.06 -9.94
C ALA A 33 -2.62 -0.12 -9.81
N THR A 34 -3.02 -1.39 -9.86
CA THR A 34 -2.11 -2.54 -9.63
C THR A 34 -0.93 -2.61 -10.60
N ASP A 35 -1.15 -2.27 -11.88
CA ASP A 35 -0.11 -2.13 -12.90
C ASP A 35 0.98 -1.14 -12.47
N ILE A 36 0.54 0.04 -12.02
CA ILE A 36 1.38 1.11 -11.50
C ILE A 36 2.21 0.64 -10.29
N ALA A 37 1.58 -0.09 -9.35
CA ALA A 37 2.24 -0.62 -8.16
C ALA A 37 3.49 -1.38 -8.50
N ILE A 38 3.33 -2.30 -9.45
CA ILE A 38 4.31 -3.33 -9.72
C ILE A 38 5.46 -2.67 -10.46
N ILE A 39 5.18 -1.76 -11.40
CA ILE A 39 6.20 -0.97 -12.08
C ILE A 39 6.99 -0.12 -11.07
N MET A 40 6.31 0.60 -10.18
CA MET A 40 6.97 1.43 -9.17
C MET A 40 7.79 0.62 -8.16
N GLY A 41 7.29 -0.54 -7.74
CA GLY A 41 7.97 -1.45 -6.83
C GLY A 41 9.16 -2.16 -7.47
N LEU A 42 9.06 -2.55 -8.75
CA LEU A 42 10.19 -3.07 -9.53
C LEU A 42 11.28 -2.02 -9.70
N ALA A 43 10.88 -0.76 -9.88
CA ALA A 43 11.80 0.37 -9.90
C ALA A 43 12.50 0.64 -8.56
N GLY A 44 12.07 -0.02 -7.48
CA GLY A 44 12.69 0.07 -6.15
C GLY A 44 12.03 1.11 -5.24
N ASN A 45 10.95 1.74 -5.69
CA ASN A 45 10.26 2.71 -4.86
C ASN A 45 9.39 2.00 -3.80
N LEU A 46 9.43 2.52 -2.58
CA LEU A 46 8.58 2.07 -1.48
C LEU A 46 7.29 2.88 -1.44
N PRO A 47 6.13 2.28 -1.10
CA PRO A 47 4.84 2.99 -1.05
C PRO A 47 4.89 4.28 -0.22
N ASP A 48 5.71 4.28 0.83
CA ASP A 48 5.80 5.36 1.81
C ASP A 48 6.67 6.53 1.35
N THR A 49 7.56 6.32 0.36
CA THR A 49 8.54 7.31 -0.09
C THR A 49 8.32 7.78 -1.53
N VAL A 50 7.33 7.24 -2.23
CA VAL A 50 7.04 7.63 -3.62
C VAL A 50 6.46 9.03 -3.70
N ASP A 51 7.06 9.88 -4.54
CA ASP A 51 6.42 11.09 -5.02
C ASP A 51 5.25 10.74 -5.94
N ILE A 52 4.04 10.97 -5.45
CA ILE A 52 2.79 10.60 -6.09
C ILE A 52 2.56 11.39 -7.39
N ASP A 53 3.14 12.59 -7.51
CA ASP A 53 3.01 13.42 -8.70
C ASP A 53 3.98 12.97 -9.81
N ALA A 54 5.09 12.31 -9.45
CA ALA A 54 6.05 11.73 -10.39
C ALA A 54 5.61 10.38 -10.99
N ILE A 55 4.61 9.70 -10.41
CA ILE A 55 4.13 8.38 -10.87
C ILE A 55 3.62 8.43 -12.32
N ALA A 56 2.70 9.36 -12.62
CA ALA A 56 2.07 9.42 -13.95
C ALA A 56 3.06 9.70 -15.10
N PRO A 57 4.00 10.66 -14.99
CA PRO A 57 5.01 10.86 -16.03
C PRO A 57 5.98 9.66 -16.12
N PHE A 58 6.34 9.03 -15.01
CA PHE A 58 7.23 7.87 -15.00
C PHE A 58 6.64 6.68 -15.77
N ILE A 59 5.36 6.34 -15.54
CA ILE A 59 4.72 5.23 -16.25
C ILE A 59 4.65 5.50 -17.74
N LYS A 60 4.27 6.73 -18.13
CA LYS A 60 4.25 7.11 -19.55
C LYS A 60 5.64 6.99 -20.19
N GLN A 61 6.69 7.31 -19.44
CA GLN A 61 8.05 7.12 -19.92
C GLN A 61 8.36 5.63 -20.13
N VAL A 62 8.02 4.76 -19.19
CA VAL A 62 8.21 3.30 -19.31
C VAL A 62 7.40 2.73 -20.47
N GLU A 63 6.15 3.13 -20.64
CA GLU A 63 5.29 2.69 -21.75
C GLU A 63 5.84 3.13 -23.12
N ASN A 64 6.35 4.37 -23.21
CA ASN A 64 6.88 4.91 -24.46
C ASN A 64 8.26 4.35 -24.82
N THR A 65 9.12 4.13 -23.83
CA THR A 65 10.49 3.64 -24.04
C THR A 65 10.57 2.12 -24.09
N GLY A 66 9.61 1.42 -23.48
CA GLY A 66 9.65 -0.03 -23.30
C GLY A 66 10.78 -0.49 -22.37
N ARG A 67 11.31 0.42 -21.55
CA ARG A 67 12.47 0.19 -20.68
C ARG A 67 12.10 0.52 -19.24
N LEU A 68 12.56 -0.31 -18.31
CA LEU A 68 12.35 -0.12 -16.88
C LEU A 68 13.68 -0.08 -16.15
N MET A 69 13.85 0.93 -15.31
CA MET A 69 14.99 1.06 -14.41
C MET A 69 14.71 0.27 -13.13
N LEU A 70 15.45 -0.80 -12.85
CA LEU A 70 15.32 -1.61 -11.64
C LEU A 70 16.17 -1.06 -10.48
N ALA A 71 15.72 -1.33 -9.25
CA ALA A 71 16.48 -1.10 -8.01
C ALA A 71 17.07 0.31 -7.90
N ASN A 72 16.21 1.33 -7.96
CA ASN A 72 16.55 2.75 -7.90
C ASN A 72 17.49 3.21 -9.01
N GLY A 73 17.36 2.62 -10.21
CA GLY A 73 18.16 2.99 -11.37
C GLY A 73 19.50 2.29 -11.48
N ALA A 74 19.73 1.22 -10.70
CA ALA A 74 20.94 0.41 -10.82
C ALA A 74 21.07 -0.26 -12.18
N GLN A 75 19.95 -0.55 -12.86
CA GLN A 75 19.98 -1.24 -14.14
C GLN A 75 18.74 -1.03 -14.99
N GLU A 76 18.97 -0.84 -16.29
CA GLU A 76 17.92 -0.78 -17.29
C GLU A 76 17.61 -2.17 -17.85
N VAL A 77 16.32 -2.53 -17.88
CA VAL A 77 15.84 -3.80 -18.45
C VAL A 77 14.75 -3.56 -19.49
N ASP A 78 14.62 -4.48 -20.44
CA ASP A 78 13.49 -4.54 -21.35
C ASP A 78 12.20 -4.83 -20.58
N PHE A 79 11.24 -3.92 -20.70
CA PHE A 79 9.90 -4.04 -20.15
C PHE A 79 8.88 -3.49 -21.17
N PRO A 80 8.60 -4.23 -22.24
CA PRO A 80 7.69 -3.78 -23.28
C PRO A 80 6.25 -3.69 -22.75
N ALA A 81 5.51 -2.65 -23.14
CA ALA A 81 4.11 -2.48 -22.77
C ALA A 81 3.24 -3.69 -23.17
N VAL A 82 3.60 -4.37 -24.27
CA VAL A 82 2.99 -5.63 -24.70
C VAL A 82 3.95 -6.78 -24.36
N GLY A 83 3.53 -7.68 -23.46
CA GLY A 83 4.31 -8.86 -23.08
C GLY A 83 5.34 -8.64 -21.96
N GLY A 84 5.48 -7.43 -21.42
CA GLY A 84 6.16 -7.16 -20.15
C GLY A 84 5.24 -7.36 -18.95
N MET A 85 3.95 -7.08 -19.10
CA MET A 85 2.93 -7.32 -18.08
C MET A 85 1.73 -8.06 -18.67
N ASN A 86 1.52 -9.30 -18.23
CA ASN A 86 0.46 -10.18 -18.70
C ASN A 86 -0.60 -10.35 -17.62
N PHE A 87 -1.86 -10.18 -18.00
CA PHE A 87 -3.00 -10.35 -17.12
C PHE A 87 -3.74 -11.64 -17.49
N HIS A 88 -3.70 -12.62 -16.60
CA HIS A 88 -4.31 -13.94 -16.77
C HIS A 88 -5.59 -14.03 -15.96
N LYS A 89 -6.69 -14.44 -16.61
CA LYS A 89 -7.98 -14.65 -15.93
C LYS A 89 -8.03 -15.93 -15.10
N SER A 90 -7.03 -16.79 -15.22
CA SER A 90 -6.90 -18.01 -14.44
C SER A 90 -6.35 -17.70 -13.05
N ASN A 91 -6.76 -18.50 -12.07
CA ASN A 91 -6.27 -18.43 -10.70
C ASN A 91 -5.09 -19.39 -10.53
N LEU A 92 -4.18 -19.07 -9.62
CA LEU A 92 -3.13 -19.99 -9.19
C LEU A 92 -3.69 -20.96 -8.12
N PRO A 93 -3.11 -22.16 -7.97
CA PRO A 93 -3.66 -23.23 -7.14
C PRO A 93 -3.73 -22.89 -5.64
N LEU A 94 -2.85 -22.01 -5.15
CA LEU A 94 -2.76 -21.68 -3.72
C LEU A 94 -3.65 -20.50 -3.31
N HIS A 95 -3.87 -19.52 -4.19
CA HIS A 95 -4.68 -18.35 -3.88
C HIS A 95 -5.23 -17.68 -5.14
N GLU A 96 -6.40 -17.05 -5.03
CA GLU A 96 -7.07 -16.36 -6.15
C GLU A 96 -6.29 -15.13 -6.61
N ASN A 97 -5.53 -14.49 -5.72
CA ASN A 97 -4.68 -13.34 -6.05
C ASN A 97 -3.21 -13.75 -6.02
N GLY A 98 -2.63 -13.91 -7.20
CA GLY A 98 -1.23 -14.27 -7.34
C GLY A 98 -0.53 -13.47 -8.43
N MET A 99 0.78 -13.30 -8.26
CA MET A 99 1.65 -12.58 -9.17
C MET A 99 2.95 -13.35 -9.31
N THR A 100 3.35 -13.65 -10.55
CA THR A 100 4.64 -14.25 -10.85
C THR A 100 5.53 -13.21 -11.52
N ILE A 101 6.77 -13.09 -11.04
CA ILE A 101 7.77 -12.23 -11.66
C ILE A 101 8.91 -13.09 -12.16
N SER A 102 9.25 -12.93 -13.43
CA SER A 102 10.28 -13.68 -14.13
C SER A 102 11.36 -12.73 -14.66
N ALA A 103 12.62 -13.00 -14.36
CA ALA A 103 13.77 -12.29 -14.89
C ALA A 103 14.54 -13.17 -15.88
N TYR A 104 14.92 -12.59 -17.01
CA TYR A 104 15.61 -13.26 -18.11
C TYR A 104 16.92 -12.57 -18.44
N ASN A 105 17.87 -13.36 -18.96
CA ASN A 105 19.08 -12.89 -19.66
C ASN A 105 19.02 -13.42 -21.10
N GLY A 106 18.64 -12.56 -22.04
CA GLY A 106 18.22 -12.99 -23.38
C GLY A 106 17.00 -13.91 -23.30
N GLU A 107 17.17 -15.16 -23.73
CA GLU A 107 16.13 -16.21 -23.69
C GLU A 107 16.20 -17.07 -22.41
N GLN A 108 17.27 -16.96 -21.63
CA GLN A 108 17.47 -17.80 -20.45
C GLN A 108 16.74 -17.23 -19.23
N LEU A 109 15.89 -18.04 -18.60
CA LEU A 109 15.24 -17.70 -17.33
C LEU A 109 16.28 -17.76 -16.19
N LEU A 110 16.53 -16.62 -15.54
CA LEU A 110 17.44 -16.53 -14.39
C LEU A 110 16.72 -16.76 -13.07
N LEU A 111 15.53 -16.16 -12.92
CA LEU A 111 14.77 -16.20 -11.69
C LEU A 111 13.28 -16.16 -12.01
N LYS A 112 12.52 -16.99 -11.31
CA LYS A 112 11.07 -16.94 -11.28
C LYS A 112 10.63 -16.99 -9.83
N LYS A 113 9.82 -16.03 -9.39
CA LYS A 113 9.22 -16.03 -8.05
C LYS A 113 7.73 -15.75 -8.15
N THR A 114 6.96 -16.55 -7.44
CA THR A 114 5.51 -16.40 -7.30
C THR A 114 5.19 -15.82 -5.93
N TYR A 115 4.37 -14.78 -5.92
CA TYR A 115 3.90 -14.06 -4.74
C TYR A 115 2.37 -14.13 -4.69
N TYR A 116 1.81 -14.29 -3.50
CA TYR A 116 0.37 -14.28 -3.26
C TYR A 116 -0.01 -13.09 -2.41
N SER A 117 -1.08 -12.39 -2.80
CA SER A 117 -1.66 -11.31 -1.99
C SER A 117 -2.87 -11.83 -1.25
N ILE A 118 -2.74 -12.04 0.06
CA ILE A 118 -3.78 -12.61 0.92
C ILE A 118 -4.77 -11.57 1.47
N GLY A 119 -4.64 -10.30 1.06
CA GLY A 119 -5.47 -9.19 1.52
C GLY A 119 -4.83 -8.40 2.67
N GLY A 120 -5.19 -7.12 2.79
CA GLY A 120 -4.68 -6.23 3.86
C GLY A 120 -3.26 -5.69 3.67
N GLY A 121 -2.69 -5.75 2.46
CA GLY A 121 -1.33 -5.27 2.16
C GLY A 121 -0.23 -6.34 2.32
N PHE A 122 -0.56 -7.52 2.83
CA PHE A 122 0.39 -8.62 3.02
C PHE A 122 0.64 -9.41 1.73
N ILE A 123 1.91 -9.73 1.50
CA ILE A 123 2.38 -10.52 0.37
C ILE A 123 3.18 -11.71 0.91
N VAL A 124 2.83 -12.92 0.48
CA VAL A 124 3.48 -14.16 0.91
C VAL A 124 4.08 -14.86 -0.31
N ASP A 125 5.35 -15.26 -0.20
CA ASP A 125 6.01 -16.08 -1.23
C ASP A 125 5.38 -17.48 -1.25
N GLU A 126 5.31 -18.11 -2.44
CA GLU A 126 4.82 -19.49 -2.59
C GLU A 126 5.52 -20.49 -1.64
N GLU A 127 6.82 -20.32 -1.42
CA GLU A 127 7.62 -21.15 -0.51
C GLU A 127 7.26 -20.98 0.98
N HIS A 128 6.65 -19.85 1.35
CA HIS A 128 6.26 -19.51 2.72
C HIS A 128 4.74 -19.59 2.93
N PHE A 129 3.99 -19.99 1.91
CA PHE A 129 2.53 -20.08 1.98
C PHE A 129 2.13 -21.22 2.94
N GLY A 130 1.60 -20.84 4.11
CA GLY A 130 1.20 -21.78 5.17
C GLY A 130 2.27 -22.12 6.20
N GLN A 131 3.46 -21.49 6.14
CA GLN A 131 4.44 -21.58 7.23
C GLN A 131 4.19 -20.46 8.25
N PRO A 132 4.22 -20.75 9.57
CA PRO A 132 4.16 -19.72 10.58
C PRO A 132 5.41 -18.83 10.45
N GLU A 133 5.22 -17.49 10.40
CA GLU A 133 6.34 -16.56 10.38
C GLU A 133 7.31 -16.85 11.55
N GLU A 134 8.58 -17.14 11.23
CA GLU A 134 9.61 -17.52 12.21
C GLU A 134 9.99 -16.38 13.17
N ASN A 135 9.59 -15.13 12.89
CA ASN A 135 9.90 -13.98 13.73
C ASN A 135 8.82 -13.73 14.79
N LYS A 136 8.60 -14.70 15.68
CA LYS A 136 7.92 -14.39 16.95
C LYS A 136 8.91 -13.66 17.85
N VAL A 137 8.96 -12.34 17.71
CA VAL A 137 9.62 -11.51 18.72
C VAL A 137 8.86 -11.71 20.04
N GLU A 138 9.59 -12.11 21.09
CA GLU A 138 9.00 -12.33 22.40
C GLU A 138 8.55 -10.99 22.99
N VAL A 139 7.25 -10.72 22.92
CA VAL A 139 6.62 -9.57 23.57
C VAL A 139 6.20 -9.93 25.00
N PRO A 140 6.22 -8.97 25.95
CA PRO A 140 5.87 -9.20 27.35
C PRO A 140 4.46 -9.77 27.57
N TYR A 141 3.49 -9.35 26.76
CA TYR A 141 2.09 -9.78 26.86
C TYR A 141 1.60 -10.34 25.52
N PRO A 142 1.96 -11.59 25.16
CA PRO A 142 1.53 -12.19 23.91
C PRO A 142 0.04 -12.53 23.96
N TYR A 143 -0.67 -12.31 22.84
CA TYR A 143 -2.10 -12.62 22.73
C TYR A 143 -2.42 -13.18 21.34
N GLN A 144 -3.35 -14.14 21.29
CA GLN A 144 -3.90 -14.66 20.02
C GLN A 144 -5.40 -14.36 19.92
N TYR A 145 -6.10 -14.33 21.05
CA TYR A 145 -7.53 -14.07 21.12
C TYR A 145 -7.83 -12.84 21.97
N ALA A 146 -8.98 -12.21 21.73
CA ALA A 146 -9.45 -11.08 22.56
C ALA A 146 -9.59 -11.45 24.05
N ALA A 147 -9.81 -12.74 24.36
CA ALA A 147 -9.83 -13.24 25.73
C ALA A 147 -8.46 -13.11 26.44
N ASP A 148 -7.36 -13.27 25.71
CA ASP A 148 -6.00 -13.16 26.26
C ASP A 148 -5.70 -11.71 26.66
N LEU A 149 -6.05 -10.74 25.82
CA LEU A 149 -5.94 -9.31 26.14
C LEU A 149 -6.70 -8.96 27.42
N ARG A 150 -7.94 -9.47 27.56
CA ARG A 150 -8.74 -9.24 28.77
C ARG A 150 -8.12 -9.88 30.01
N ARG A 151 -7.52 -11.07 29.88
CA ARG A 151 -6.82 -11.74 30.98
C ARG A 151 -5.63 -10.89 31.43
N HIS A 152 -4.77 -10.49 30.50
CA HIS A 152 -3.58 -9.70 30.82
C HIS A 152 -3.93 -8.34 31.43
N CYS A 153 -4.95 -7.64 30.93
CA CYS A 153 -5.41 -6.38 31.54
C CYS A 153 -5.91 -6.58 32.99
N LYS A 154 -6.56 -7.72 33.28
CA LYS A 154 -7.01 -8.04 34.65
C LYS A 154 -5.86 -8.38 35.59
N GLU A 155 -4.88 -9.13 35.11
CA GLU A 155 -3.74 -9.58 35.91
C GLU A 155 -2.75 -8.43 36.21
N THR A 156 -2.53 -7.55 35.24
CA THR A 156 -1.59 -6.41 35.38
C THR A 156 -2.22 -5.14 35.93
N GLY A 157 -3.55 -5.01 35.85
CA GLY A 157 -4.27 -3.77 36.16
C GLY A 157 -4.06 -2.65 35.15
N LEU A 158 -3.38 -2.92 34.02
CA LEU A 158 -3.14 -1.95 32.95
C LEU A 158 -4.37 -1.78 32.06
N SER A 159 -4.54 -0.58 31.51
CA SER A 159 -5.49 -0.36 30.42
C SER A 159 -5.01 -1.09 29.16
N LEU A 160 -5.93 -1.37 28.23
CA LEU A 160 -5.58 -2.01 26.95
C LEU A 160 -4.50 -1.22 26.18
N SER A 161 -4.59 0.11 26.18
CA SER A 161 -3.61 0.97 25.53
C SER A 161 -2.23 0.91 26.19
N ALA A 162 -2.18 0.87 27.53
CA ALA A 162 -0.94 0.73 28.26
C ALA A 162 -0.30 -0.65 28.03
N LEU A 163 -1.12 -1.70 27.97
CA LEU A 163 -0.65 -3.05 27.67
C LEU A 163 -0.05 -3.16 26.27
N VAL A 164 -0.73 -2.61 25.25
CA VAL A 164 -0.21 -2.58 23.88
C VAL A 164 1.07 -1.72 23.81
N MET A 165 1.12 -0.58 24.52
CA MET A 165 2.32 0.24 24.61
C MET A 165 3.51 -0.54 25.20
N GLN A 166 3.31 -1.40 26.21
CA GLN A 166 4.38 -2.24 26.75
C GLN A 166 4.88 -3.28 25.74
N ASN A 167 3.99 -3.84 24.92
CA ASN A 167 4.39 -4.74 23.85
C ASN A 167 5.18 -4.01 22.76
N GLU A 168 4.73 -2.82 22.34
CA GLU A 168 5.45 -2.00 21.35
C GLU A 168 6.81 -1.55 21.86
N LEU A 169 6.93 -1.18 23.15
CA LEU A 169 8.19 -0.79 23.78
C LEU A 169 9.22 -1.93 23.84
N ALA A 170 8.76 -3.19 23.79
CA ALA A 170 9.65 -4.34 23.69
C ALA A 170 10.21 -4.53 22.27
N LEU A 171 9.54 -3.97 21.26
CA LEU A 171 9.93 -4.06 19.84
C LEU A 171 10.71 -2.84 19.36
N ARG A 172 10.34 -1.65 19.85
CA ARG A 172 10.80 -0.34 19.38
C ARG A 172 11.00 0.61 20.57
N SER A 173 11.86 1.61 20.39
CA SER A 173 12.04 2.65 21.40
C SER A 173 10.80 3.56 21.51
N LYS A 174 10.65 4.23 22.66
CA LYS A 174 9.53 5.16 22.89
C LYS A 174 9.54 6.33 21.90
N GLU A 175 10.75 6.78 21.54
CA GLU A 175 10.99 7.86 20.60
C GLU A 175 10.54 7.47 19.20
N GLU A 176 10.84 6.25 18.74
CA GLU A 176 10.38 5.72 17.44
C GLU A 176 8.86 5.58 17.39
N ILE A 177 8.24 5.06 18.45
CA ILE A 177 6.78 4.94 18.53
C ILE A 177 6.12 6.32 18.45
N SER A 178 6.64 7.30 19.20
CA SER A 178 6.09 8.66 19.21
C SER A 178 6.28 9.35 17.85
N ALA A 179 7.44 9.18 17.22
CA ALA A 179 7.72 9.69 15.89
C ALA A 179 6.80 9.05 14.83
N HIS A 180 6.55 7.74 14.91
CA HIS A 180 5.63 7.04 14.03
C HIS A 180 4.20 7.55 14.18
N PHE A 181 3.70 7.70 15.40
CA PHE A 181 2.37 8.28 15.63
C PHE A 181 2.25 9.72 15.09
N ALA A 182 3.29 10.54 15.28
CA ALA A 182 3.32 11.88 14.72
C ALA A 182 3.32 11.85 13.18
N ALA A 183 4.06 10.95 12.55
CA ALA A 183 4.07 10.78 11.10
C ALA A 183 2.69 10.36 10.56
N VAL A 184 2.05 9.36 11.18
CA VAL A 184 0.69 8.91 10.81
C VAL A 184 -0.31 10.06 10.95
N TRP A 185 -0.23 10.82 12.04
CA TRP A 185 -1.06 11.99 12.26
C TRP A 185 -0.89 13.06 11.19
N GLU A 186 0.35 13.40 10.83
CA GLU A 186 0.63 14.39 9.78
C GLU A 186 0.17 13.90 8.40
N VAL A 187 0.25 12.59 8.11
CA VAL A 187 -0.31 12.02 6.87
C VAL A 187 -1.83 12.13 6.83
N MET A 188 -2.52 11.81 7.93
CA MET A 188 -3.98 11.96 8.04
C MET A 188 -4.41 13.42 7.90
N LYS A 189 -3.75 14.32 8.65
CA LYS A 189 -4.01 15.76 8.63
C LYS A 189 -3.78 16.37 7.25
N SER A 190 -2.62 16.12 6.63
CA SER A 190 -2.33 16.60 5.28
C SER A 190 -3.27 16.00 4.23
N GLY A 191 -3.76 14.78 4.45
CA GLY A 191 -4.78 14.14 3.61
C GLY A 191 -6.12 14.85 3.70
N ILE A 192 -6.55 15.20 4.90
CA ILE A 192 -7.75 16.01 5.17
C ILE A 192 -7.62 17.39 4.53
N GLU A 193 -6.55 18.13 4.83
CA GLU A 193 -6.34 19.50 4.31
C GLU A 193 -6.37 19.53 2.78
N ARG A 194 -5.68 18.59 2.12
CA ARG A 194 -5.70 18.47 0.66
C ARG A 194 -7.07 18.06 0.13
N GLY A 195 -7.71 17.05 0.74
CA GLY A 195 -9.03 16.55 0.31
C GLY A 195 -10.10 17.63 0.37
N VAL A 196 -9.95 18.56 1.29
CA VAL A 196 -10.90 19.64 1.50
C VAL A 196 -10.56 20.90 0.68
N ASN A 197 -9.30 21.13 0.31
CA ASN A 197 -8.92 22.23 -0.59
C ASN A 197 -8.99 21.86 -2.08
N THR A 198 -9.02 20.57 -2.44
CA THR A 198 -9.00 20.14 -3.84
C THR A 198 -10.40 20.00 -4.43
N GLU A 199 -10.71 20.84 -5.42
CA GLU A 199 -11.95 20.80 -6.19
C GLU A 199 -11.84 19.92 -7.45
N GLY A 200 -12.97 19.68 -8.12
CA GLY A 200 -13.03 18.97 -9.39
C GLY A 200 -13.64 17.57 -9.33
N LEU A 201 -13.42 16.79 -10.38
CA LEU A 201 -13.94 15.42 -10.53
C LEU A 201 -12.92 14.39 -10.04
N LEU A 202 -13.40 13.22 -9.61
CA LEU A 202 -12.53 12.08 -9.35
C LEU A 202 -12.05 11.47 -10.67
N PRO A 203 -10.78 11.00 -10.75
CA PRO A 203 -10.30 10.26 -11.90
C PRO A 203 -11.03 8.91 -11.99
N GLY A 204 -11.56 8.57 -13.16
CA GLY A 204 -12.30 7.32 -13.41
C GLY A 204 -13.40 7.48 -14.46
N PRO A 205 -14.01 6.37 -14.92
CA PRO A 205 -15.12 6.41 -15.90
C PRO A 205 -16.37 7.08 -15.33
N LEU A 206 -16.54 7.01 -14.00
CA LEU A 206 -17.59 7.70 -13.28
C LEU A 206 -17.10 9.10 -12.89
N ARG A 207 -17.61 10.12 -13.59
CA ARG A 207 -17.32 11.55 -13.37
C ARG A 207 -17.97 12.07 -12.08
N VAL A 208 -17.57 11.52 -10.94
CA VAL A 208 -18.15 11.88 -9.63
C VAL A 208 -17.47 13.14 -9.11
N PRO A 209 -18.24 14.20 -8.75
CA PRO A 209 -17.67 15.42 -8.19
C PRO A 209 -17.17 15.22 -6.76
N ARG A 210 -16.07 15.90 -6.43
CA ARG A 210 -15.53 15.98 -5.07
C ARG A 210 -16.45 16.85 -4.21
N ARG A 211 -17.12 16.24 -3.24
CA ARG A 211 -18.06 16.94 -2.34
C ARG A 211 -17.42 17.51 -1.07
N ALA A 212 -16.18 17.12 -0.72
CA ALA A 212 -15.55 17.51 0.55
C ALA A 212 -15.29 19.02 0.66
N SER A 213 -14.78 19.66 -0.41
CA SER A 213 -14.57 21.12 -0.47
C SER A 213 -15.89 21.90 -0.32
N ALA A 214 -16.92 21.48 -1.07
CA ALA A 214 -18.25 22.10 -0.99
C ALA A 214 -18.87 21.97 0.42
N LEU A 215 -18.72 20.81 1.06
CA LEU A 215 -19.24 20.57 2.40
C LEU A 215 -18.54 21.42 3.47
N ARG A 216 -17.20 21.57 3.41
CA ARG A 216 -16.50 22.48 4.34
C ARG A 216 -16.95 23.92 4.19
N ARG A 217 -17.17 24.41 2.95
CA ARG A 217 -17.64 25.78 2.75
C ARG A 217 -18.96 26.02 3.46
N MET A 218 -19.91 25.09 3.33
CA MET A 218 -21.20 25.14 4.01
C MET A 218 -21.04 25.10 5.54
N LEU A 219 -20.28 24.14 6.06
CA LEU A 219 -20.07 23.98 7.50
C LEU A 219 -19.37 25.20 8.14
N VAL A 220 -18.35 25.78 7.51
CA VAL A 220 -17.65 26.97 8.03
C VAL A 220 -18.55 28.20 8.08
N THR A 221 -19.53 28.30 7.18
CA THR A 221 -20.56 29.37 7.24
C THR A 221 -21.60 29.12 8.33
N GLU A 222 -22.03 27.87 8.54
CA GLU A 222 -23.07 27.51 9.52
C GLU A 222 -22.56 27.46 10.97
N ASP A 223 -21.27 27.14 11.19
CA ASP A 223 -20.64 27.08 12.52
C ASP A 223 -20.68 28.44 13.26
N LYS A 224 -20.82 29.54 12.51
CA LYS A 224 -20.91 30.90 13.07
C LYS A 224 -22.33 31.29 13.50
N THR A 225 -23.35 30.55 13.06
CA THR A 225 -24.75 30.96 13.19
C THR A 225 -25.59 30.00 14.01
N THR A 226 -25.17 28.74 14.16
CA THR A 226 -26.05 27.68 14.70
C THR A 226 -25.27 26.67 15.53
N THR A 227 -25.70 26.43 16.78
CA THR A 227 -25.15 25.36 17.65
C THR A 227 -26.06 24.13 17.57
N ASP A 228 -26.10 23.48 16.41
CA ASP A 228 -26.83 22.22 16.22
C ASP A 228 -25.90 21.02 16.53
N PRO A 229 -26.27 20.08 17.40
CA PRO A 229 -25.52 18.84 17.62
C PRO A 229 -25.27 18.03 16.34
N MET A 230 -26.10 18.19 15.30
CA MET A 230 -25.95 17.50 14.02
C MET A 230 -24.70 17.95 13.24
N THR A 231 -24.22 19.18 13.47
CA THR A 231 -23.03 19.74 12.80
C THR A 231 -21.79 18.88 13.06
N VAL A 232 -21.65 18.28 14.25
CA VAL A 232 -20.53 17.39 14.60
C VAL A 232 -20.52 16.13 13.71
N VAL A 233 -21.69 15.58 13.39
CA VAL A 233 -21.83 14.41 12.51
C VAL A 233 -21.44 14.78 11.08
N ASP A 234 -21.80 15.99 10.64
CA ASP A 234 -21.43 16.47 9.31
C ASP A 234 -19.93 16.77 9.18
N TRP A 235 -19.28 17.24 10.24
CA TRP A 235 -17.82 17.33 10.31
C TRP A 235 -17.16 15.94 10.22
N ILE A 236 -17.67 14.93 10.95
CA ILE A 236 -17.17 13.55 10.87
C ILE A 236 -17.33 12.98 9.45
N ASN A 237 -18.50 13.18 8.84
CA ASN A 237 -18.77 12.77 7.46
C ASN A 237 -17.85 13.48 6.46
N MET A 238 -17.57 14.76 6.67
CA MET A 238 -16.66 15.55 5.85
C MET A 238 -15.24 14.99 5.92
N PHE A 239 -14.72 14.71 7.12
CA PHE A 239 -13.40 14.09 7.31
C PHE A 239 -13.34 12.69 6.68
N ALA A 240 -14.35 11.86 6.90
CA ALA A 240 -14.44 10.54 6.29
C ALA A 240 -14.45 10.61 4.76
N LEU A 241 -15.19 11.56 4.17
CA LEU A 241 -15.24 11.77 2.72
C LEU A 241 -13.94 12.35 2.16
N ALA A 242 -13.22 13.17 2.93
CA ALA A 242 -11.93 13.74 2.53
C ALA A 242 -10.85 12.66 2.47
N VAL A 243 -10.80 11.78 3.48
CA VAL A 243 -9.85 10.66 3.55
C VAL A 243 -10.21 9.59 2.52
N LYS A 244 -11.47 9.12 2.48
CA LYS A 244 -11.92 8.05 1.56
C LYS A 244 -11.84 8.44 0.09
N ARG A 245 -12.03 9.71 -0.27
CA ARG A 245 -11.86 10.16 -1.67
C ARG A 245 -10.41 10.19 -2.12
N ARG A 246 -9.45 10.30 -1.20
CA ARG A 246 -8.04 10.05 -1.52
C ARG A 246 -7.81 8.57 -1.82
N GLU A 247 -8.39 7.66 -1.03
CA GLU A 247 -8.29 6.20 -1.25
C GLU A 247 -8.82 5.79 -2.64
N CYS A 248 -9.94 6.37 -3.07
CA CYS A 248 -10.54 6.06 -4.38
C CYS A 248 -9.82 6.73 -5.57
N SER A 249 -9.00 7.76 -5.34
CA SER A 249 -8.29 8.49 -6.41
C SER A 249 -6.79 8.24 -6.46
N ARG A 250 -6.16 7.71 -5.40
CA ARG A 250 -4.70 7.57 -5.30
C ARG A 250 -4.28 6.54 -4.24
N TRP A 251 -3.86 5.36 -4.72
CA TRP A 251 -2.75 4.46 -4.32
C TRP A 251 -2.21 4.33 -2.87
N THR A 252 -2.55 5.16 -1.88
CA THR A 252 -1.69 5.37 -0.70
C THR A 252 -2.14 4.75 0.63
N CYS A 253 -3.22 3.97 0.70
CA CYS A 253 -3.70 3.45 2.00
C CYS A 253 -3.51 1.95 2.26
N CYS A 254 -3.05 1.12 1.32
CA CYS A 254 -2.96 -0.33 1.60
C CYS A 254 -1.83 -0.75 2.55
N ASN A 255 -0.90 0.13 2.95
CA ASN A 255 0.27 -0.27 3.76
C ASN A 255 0.48 0.50 5.08
N SER A 256 -0.41 1.41 5.49
CA SER A 256 -0.21 2.19 6.72
C SER A 256 -0.87 1.61 7.98
N THR A 257 -1.36 0.39 7.93
CA THR A 257 -1.62 -0.41 9.14
C THR A 257 -0.69 -1.60 9.10
N HIS A 258 0.50 -1.44 9.69
CA HIS A 258 1.17 -2.36 10.62
C HIS A 258 2.59 -1.87 10.92
#